data_AF-A0A7C2VEZ1-F1
#
_entry.id   AF-A0A7C2VEZ1-F1
#
_cell.length_a   1.000
_cell.length_b   1.000
_cell.length_c   1.000
_cell.angle_alpha   90.00
_cell.angle_beta   90.00
_cell.angle_gamma   90.00
#
_symmetry.space_group_name_H-M   'P 1'
#
loop_
_entity.id
_entity.type
_entity.pdbx_description
1 polymer ?
#
loop_
_entity_poly.entity_id
_entity_poly.type
_entity_poly.pdbx_seq_one_letter_code
_entity_poly.pdbx_strand_id
1 'polypeptide(L)'
;MLVATPETRTEQDTKVVEEAIRIIQDHLDREARNRRQILLEPKDLCPMQKAKLVADLQAVFDDPGPGRGSFGDWVRGLWASVRRLF
;
A
#
# COMPACT_ATOMS: atom_id res chain seq x y z
N MET A 1 17.84 -4.03 27.42
CA MET A 1 16.57 -4.14 26.69
C MET A 1 16.23 -2.77 26.14
N LEU A 2 16.39 -2.55 24.84
CA LEU A 2 15.96 -1.30 24.18
C LEU A 2 14.45 -1.39 23.97
N VAL A 3 13.71 -0.63 24.77
CA VAL A 3 12.25 -0.48 24.62
C VAL A 3 12.05 0.42 23.40
N ALA A 4 11.58 -0.16 22.29
CA ALA A 4 11.20 0.60 21.11
C ALA A 4 10.05 1.55 21.49
N THR A 5 10.34 2.84 21.54
CA THR A 5 9.36 3.90 21.80
C THR A 5 8.34 3.99 20.66
N PRO A 6 7.07 4.32 20.95
CA PRO A 6 5.97 4.33 19.96
C PRO A 6 6.22 5.27 18.76
N GLU A 7 7.13 6.24 18.92
CA GLU A 7 7.46 7.26 17.92
C GLU A 7 8.20 6.68 16.70
N THR A 8 8.97 5.61 16.89
CA THR A 8 9.65 4.90 15.79
C THR A 8 8.68 4.14 14.89
N ARG A 9 7.53 3.70 15.44
CA ARG A 9 6.51 2.95 14.69
C ARG A 9 5.76 3.86 13.70
N THR A 10 5.48 5.10 14.09
CA THR A 10 4.80 6.09 13.25
C THR A 10 5.63 6.57 12.07
N GLU A 11 6.95 6.75 12.24
CA GLU A 11 7.84 7.13 11.14
C GLU A 11 7.99 6.00 10.12
N GLN A 12 8.11 4.77 10.60
CA GLN A 12 8.20 3.59 9.75
C GLN A 12 6.90 3.38 8.95
N ASP A 13 5.74 3.53 9.61
CA ASP A 13 4.43 3.41 8.96
C ASP A 13 4.23 4.51 7.91
N THR A 14 4.67 5.74 8.19
CA THR A 14 4.64 6.85 7.21
C THR A 14 5.42 6.51 5.95
N LYS A 15 6.64 5.97 6.08
CA LYS A 15 7.47 5.56 4.94
C LYS A 15 6.82 4.46 4.09
N VAL A 16 6.12 3.52 4.72
CA VAL A 16 5.38 2.47 4.01
C VAL A 16 4.22 3.05 3.21
N VAL A 17 3.48 3.98 3.83
CA VAL A 17 2.36 4.65 3.17
C VAL A 17 2.84 5.48 1.98
N GLU A 18 3.91 6.26 2.14
CA GLU A 18 4.53 7.04 1.06
C GLU A 18 4.95 6.14 -0.11
N GLU A 19 5.58 5.00 0.18
CA GLU A 19 6.00 4.06 -0.83
C GLU A 19 4.81 3.38 -1.54
N ALA A 20 3.76 3.03 -0.78
CA ALA A 20 2.53 2.50 -1.35
C ALA A 20 1.85 3.51 -2.29
N ILE A 21 1.78 4.79 -1.90
CA ILE A 21 1.26 5.88 -2.74
C ILE A 21 2.08 5.99 -4.02
N ARG A 22 3.41 5.98 -3.92
CA ARG A 22 4.34 6.06 -5.06
C ARG A 22 4.10 4.93 -6.06
N ILE A 23 3.92 3.70 -5.59
CA ILE A 23 3.64 2.53 -6.44
C ILE A 23 2.30 2.70 -7.15
N ILE A 24 1.24 3.07 -6.43
CA ILE A 24 -0.09 3.31 -7.02
C ILE A 24 0.01 4.35 -8.14
N GLN A 25 0.70 5.46 -7.89
CA GLN A 25 0.87 6.52 -8.88
C GLN A 25 1.65 6.08 -10.12
N ASP A 26 2.74 5.32 -9.96
CA ASP A 26 3.51 4.82 -11.12
C ASP A 26 2.68 3.88 -12.01
N HIS A 27 1.83 3.03 -11.42
CA HIS A 27 0.89 2.20 -12.18
C HIS A 27 -0.13 3.05 -12.95
N LEU A 28 -0.71 4.06 -12.31
CA LEU A 28 -1.68 4.96 -12.94
C LEU A 28 -1.04 5.80 -14.04
N ASP A 29 0.15 6.36 -13.82
CA ASP A 29 0.86 7.20 -14.79
C ASP A 29 1.32 6.42 -16.02
N ARG A 30 1.75 5.16 -15.83
CA ARG A 30 2.05 4.27 -16.96
C ARG A 30 0.80 4.02 -17.80
N GLU A 31 -0.32 3.71 -17.15
CA GLU A 31 -1.55 3.42 -17.87
C GLU A 31 -2.18 4.67 -18.51
N ALA A 32 -2.08 5.81 -17.85
CA ALA A 32 -2.57 7.10 -18.36
C ALA A 32 -1.80 7.47 -19.63
N ARG A 33 -0.47 7.27 -19.64
CA ARG A 33 0.35 7.44 -20.85
C ARG A 33 -0.03 6.46 -21.96
N ASN A 34 -0.24 5.19 -21.64
CA ASN A 34 -0.66 4.18 -22.63
C ASN A 34 -2.00 4.56 -23.31
N ARG A 35 -2.94 5.07 -22.52
CA ARG A 35 -4.29 5.46 -22.98
C ARG A 35 -4.37 6.90 -23.47
N ARG A 36 -3.29 7.69 -23.36
CA ARG A 36 -3.25 9.15 -23.62
C ARG A 36 -4.32 9.91 -22.82
N GLN A 37 -4.51 9.54 -21.57
CA GLN A 37 -5.41 10.21 -20.63
C GLN A 37 -4.60 11.07 -19.65
N ILE A 38 -5.24 12.14 -19.17
CA ILE A 38 -4.60 13.11 -18.25
C ILE A 38 -4.56 12.55 -16.83
N LEU A 39 -5.60 11.80 -16.44
CA LEU A 39 -5.76 11.23 -15.11
C LEU A 39 -6.43 9.88 -15.22
N LEU A 40 -5.99 8.92 -14.41
CA LEU A 40 -6.66 7.66 -14.17
C LEU A 40 -6.81 7.44 -12.67
N GLU A 41 -7.90 6.78 -12.29
CA GLU A 41 -8.11 6.30 -10.93
C GLU A 41 -7.86 4.79 -10.85
N PRO A 42 -7.56 4.23 -9.65
CA PRO A 42 -7.35 2.79 -9.49
C PRO A 42 -8.52 1.92 -10.01
N LYS A 43 -9.75 2.44 -10.01
CA LYS A 43 -10.93 1.74 -10.54
C LYS A 43 -10.84 1.47 -12.03
N ASP A 44 -10.12 2.31 -12.78
CA ASP A 44 -10.01 2.29 -14.24
C ASP A 44 -8.96 1.29 -14.76
N LEU A 45 -8.18 0.72 -13.85
CA LEU A 45 -7.25 -0.37 -14.16
C LEU A 45 -8.01 -1.66 -14.47
N CYS A 46 -7.55 -2.39 -15.49
CA CYS A 46 -8.09 -3.70 -15.81
C CYS A 46 -7.73 -4.74 -14.73
N PRO A 47 -8.41 -5.89 -14.67
CA PRO A 47 -8.16 -6.90 -13.63
C PRO A 47 -6.68 -7.34 -13.54
N MET A 48 -5.99 -7.52 -14.66
CA MET A 48 -4.57 -7.91 -14.66
C MET A 48 -3.65 -6.81 -14.13
N GLN A 49 -3.96 -5.55 -14.44
CA GLN A 49 -3.21 -4.39 -13.92
C GLN A 49 -3.41 -4.25 -12.41
N LYS A 50 -4.64 -4.45 -11.93
CA LYS A 50 -4.95 -4.49 -10.49
C LYS A 50 -4.20 -5.62 -9.78
N ALA A 51 -4.17 -6.81 -10.36
CA ALA A 51 -3.43 -7.94 -9.79
C ALA A 51 -1.93 -7.62 -9.66
N LYS A 52 -1.34 -6.99 -10.68
CA LYS A 52 0.06 -6.56 -10.64
C LYS A 52 0.30 -5.48 -9.57
N LEU A 53 -0.57 -4.47 -9.51
CA LEU A 53 -0.50 -3.43 -8.47
C LEU A 53 -0.57 -4.03 -7.06
N VAL A 54 -1.47 -4.98 -6.82
CA VAL A 54 -1.58 -5.66 -5.52
C VAL A 54 -0.31 -6.45 -5.19
N ALA A 55 0.28 -7.15 -6.17
CA ALA A 55 1.53 -7.88 -5.95
C ALA A 55 2.70 -6.94 -5.60
N ASP A 56 2.81 -5.81 -6.30
CA ASP A 56 3.86 -4.80 -6.05
C ASP A 56 3.67 -4.14 -4.68
N LEU A 57 2.43 -3.84 -4.29
CA LEU A 57 2.12 -3.34 -2.94
C LEU A 57 2.48 -4.39 -1.89
N GLN A 58 2.07 -5.64 -2.07
CA GLN A 58 2.35 -6.71 -1.13
C GLN A 58 3.86 -6.90 -0.90
N ALA A 59 4.69 -6.74 -1.94
CA ALA A 59 6.14 -6.78 -1.79
C ALA A 59 6.71 -5.69 -0.85
N VAL A 60 6.09 -4.51 -0.77
CA VAL A 60 6.50 -3.44 0.17
C VAL A 60 6.17 -3.80 1.62
N PHE A 61 5.06 -4.50 1.82
CA PHE A 61 4.59 -4.89 3.15
C PHE A 61 5.26 -6.16 3.66
N ASP A 62 5.62 -7.08 2.76
CA ASP A 62 6.28 -8.35 3.09
C ASP A 62 7.83 -8.20 3.18
N ASP A 63 8.40 -7.00 2.96
CA ASP A 63 9.82 -6.71 3.25
C ASP A 63 10.10 -6.91 4.75
N PRO A 64 10.90 -7.92 5.14
CA PRO A 64 11.01 -8.41 6.50
C PRO A 64 11.94 -7.52 7.35
N GLY A 65 11.49 -6.30 7.64
CA GLY A 65 11.98 -5.57 8.81
C GLY A 65 11.53 -6.31 10.09
N PRO A 66 12.38 -6.43 11.12
CA PRO A 66 12.03 -7.18 12.33
C PRO A 66 10.79 -6.55 13.00
N GLY A 67 9.69 -7.30 13.01
CA GLY A 67 8.43 -6.91 13.67
C GLY A 67 7.28 -6.47 12.77
N ARG A 68 7.38 -6.58 11.43
CA ARG A 68 6.24 -6.30 10.53
C ARG A 68 5.26 -7.48 10.45
N GLY A 69 3.97 -7.18 10.65
CA GLY A 69 2.88 -8.10 10.31
C GLY A 69 2.68 -8.15 8.79
N SER A 70 2.11 -9.24 8.27
CA SER A 70 1.90 -9.41 6.83
C SER A 70 0.96 -8.33 6.27
N PHE A 71 1.08 -8.02 4.98
CA PHE A 71 0.08 -7.23 4.26
C PHE A 71 -1.36 -7.68 4.56
N GLY A 72 -1.58 -9.00 4.66
CA GLY A 72 -2.88 -9.57 4.99
C GLY A 72 -3.36 -9.26 6.41
N ASP A 73 -2.45 -9.03 7.36
CA ASP A 73 -2.79 -8.58 8.71
C ASP A 73 -3.14 -7.09 8.74
N TRP A 74 -2.43 -6.28 7.93
CA TRP A 74 -2.74 -4.85 7.78
C TRP A 74 -4.11 -4.63 7.11
N VAL A 75 -4.40 -5.33 6.00
CA VAL A 75 -5.70 -5.25 5.33
C VAL A 75 -6.82 -5.70 6.27
N ARG A 76 -6.61 -6.78 7.05
CA ARG A 76 -7.57 -7.23 8.06
C ARG A 76 -7.76 -6.19 9.18
N GLY A 77 -6.69 -5.55 9.63
CA GLY A 77 -6.73 -4.47 10.62
C GLY A 77 -7.49 -3.23 10.11
N LEU A 78 -7.25 -2.82 8.86
CA LEU A 78 -7.98 -1.74 8.21
C LEU A 78 -9.47 -2.06 8.12
N TRP A 79 -9.82 -3.26 7.65
CA TRP A 79 -11.21 -3.72 7.57
C TRP A 79 -11.89 -3.78 8.93
N ALA A 80 -11.20 -4.27 9.97
CA ALA A 80 -11.71 -4.28 11.33
C ALA A 80 -11.93 -2.86 11.87
N SER A 81 -11.08 -1.90 11.49
CA SER A 81 -11.19 -0.50 11.89
C SER A 81 -12.36 0.21 11.21
N VAL A 82 -12.54 -0.01 9.91
CA VAL A 82 -13.69 0.50 9.14
C VAL A 82 -15.00 -0.09 9.66
N ARG A 83 -15.05 -1.39 9.94
CA ARG A 83 -16.24 -2.05 10.52
C ARG A 83 -16.60 -1.56 11.93
N ARG A 84 -15.67 -0.94 12.66
CA ARG A 84 -15.96 -0.38 14.00
C ARG A 84 -16.61 1.00 13.94
N LEU A 85 -16.60 1.63 12.76
CA LEU A 85 -17.17 2.95 12.49
C LEU A 85 -18.59 2.86 11.89
N PHE A 86 -19.10 1.64 11.65
CA PHE A 86 -20.45 1.33 11.16
C PHE A 86 -21.09 0.25 12.02
#